data_AF-A0A6A3UX74-F1
#
_entry.id   AF-A0A6A3UX74-F1
#
_cell.length_a   1.000
_cell.length_b   1.000
_cell.length_c   1.000
_cell.angle_alpha   90.00
_cell.angle_beta   90.00
_cell.angle_gamma   90.00
#
_symmetry.space_group_name_H-M   'P 1'
#
loop_
_entity.id
_entity.type
_entity.pdbx_description
1 polymer ?
#
loop_
_entity_poly.entity_id
_entity_poly.type
_entity_poly.pdbx_seq_one_letter_code
_entity_poly.pdbx_strand_id
1 'polypeptide(L)'
;MTSPKKKYIIEPPPTLTYPSEAEAEDALHEWTKQHSFNVSRKLVVKDAEGRVVERGFACDRAGRPKNTRSLSDADRTRKMRGSKAIGCPMRIKIVALSLCDPVGP
;
A
#
# COMPACT_ATOMS: atom_id res chain seq x y z
N MET A 1 -9.51 -13.96 -26.18
CA MET A 1 -8.03 -14.04 -26.16
C MET A 1 -7.52 -13.13 -25.05
N THR A 2 -7.17 -13.71 -23.90
CA THR A 2 -6.71 -12.95 -22.73
C THR A 2 -5.21 -12.68 -22.90
N SER A 3 -4.83 -11.44 -23.22
CA SER A 3 -3.42 -11.04 -23.24
C SER A 3 -2.74 -11.47 -21.93
N PRO A 4 -1.51 -12.06 -21.98
CA PRO A 4 -0.80 -12.40 -20.76
C PRO A 4 -0.61 -11.12 -19.94
N LYS A 5 -1.14 -11.10 -18.72
CA LYS A 5 -0.93 -10.00 -17.78
C LYS A 5 0.57 -9.89 -17.57
N LYS A 6 1.23 -8.88 -18.16
CA LYS A 6 2.64 -8.58 -17.90
C LYS A 6 2.77 -8.39 -16.38
N LYS A 7 3.44 -9.34 -15.73
CA LYS A 7 3.77 -9.23 -14.30
C LYS A 7 4.92 -8.26 -14.21
N TYR A 8 4.65 -7.04 -13.74
CA TYR A 8 5.69 -6.12 -13.35
C TYR A 8 6.27 -6.62 -12.03
N ILE A 9 7.52 -7.06 -12.08
CA ILE A 9 8.27 -7.50 -10.91
C ILE A 9 9.18 -6.34 -10.54
N ILE A 10 9.10 -5.92 -9.28
CA ILE A 10 9.93 -4.87 -8.71
C ILE A 10 10.74 -5.55 -7.61
N GLU A 11 12.02 -5.22 -7.54
CA GLU A 11 12.88 -5.67 -6.45
C GLU A 11 12.35 -5.13 -5.11
N PRO A 12 12.56 -5.83 -4.00
CA PRO A 12 12.18 -5.30 -2.70
C PRO A 12 12.91 -3.98 -2.42
N PRO A 13 12.30 -3.05 -1.66
CA PRO A 13 13.02 -1.86 -1.20
C PRO A 13 14.23 -2.30 -0.36
N PRO A 14 15.33 -1.50 -0.37
CA PRO A 14 16.47 -1.77 0.48
C PRO A 14 16.07 -1.72 1.95
N THR A 15 16.61 -2.65 2.75
CA THR A 15 16.39 -2.70 4.20
C THR A 15 17.21 -1.59 4.86
N LEU A 16 16.61 -0.41 4.98
CA LEU A 16 17.20 0.76 5.63
C LEU A 16 16.56 0.99 6.99
N THR A 17 17.34 1.57 7.90
CA THR A 17 16.86 2.00 9.22
C THR A 17 16.68 3.51 9.19
N TYR A 18 15.57 3.98 9.75
CA TYR A 18 15.23 5.39 9.81
C TYR A 18 15.01 5.80 11.28
N PRO A 19 15.31 7.05 11.64
CA PRO A 19 15.18 7.53 13.02
C PRO A 19 13.72 7.75 13.43
N SER A 20 12.78 7.85 12.49
CA SER A 20 11.35 8.02 12.78
C SER A 20 10.46 7.28 11.79
N GLU A 21 9.21 7.01 12.20
CA GLU A 21 8.18 6.46 11.31
C GLU A 21 7.93 7.37 10.10
N ALA A 22 7.85 8.69 10.31
CA ALA A 22 7.57 9.66 9.25
C ALA A 22 8.64 9.63 8.16
N GLU A 23 9.92 9.61 8.53
CA GLU A 23 11.03 9.52 7.57
C GLU A 23 11.04 8.19 6.82
N ALA A 24 10.74 7.08 7.50
CA ALA A 24 10.61 5.78 6.86
C ALA A 24 9.46 5.75 5.84
N GLU A 25 8.34 6.40 6.16
CA GLU A 25 7.21 6.53 5.25
C GLU A 25 7.53 7.41 4.04
N ASP A 26 8.21 8.55 4.24
CA ASP A 26 8.61 9.45 3.16
C ASP A 26 9.60 8.76 2.20
N ALA A 27 10.60 8.08 2.74
CA ALA A 27 11.56 7.31 1.93
C ALA A 27 10.89 6.16 1.18
N LEU A 28 9.93 5.47 1.82
CA LEU A 28 9.11 4.45 1.18
C LEU A 28 8.31 5.07 0.02
N HIS A 29 7.65 6.21 0.23
CA HIS A 29 6.90 6.90 -0.81
C HIS A 29 7.80 7.36 -1.97
N GLU A 30 9.00 7.88 -1.68
CA GLU A 30 9.97 8.24 -2.71
C GLU A 30 10.42 7.03 -3.52
N TRP A 31 10.77 5.92 -2.87
CA TRP A 31 11.12 4.67 -3.53
C TRP A 31 9.98 4.16 -4.40
N THR A 32 8.74 4.17 -3.90
CA THR A 32 7.57 3.74 -4.68
C THR A 32 7.38 4.59 -5.94
N LYS A 33 7.55 5.91 -5.81
CA LYS A 33 7.42 6.87 -6.89
C LYS A 33 8.47 6.64 -7.98
N GLN A 34 9.73 6.40 -7.60
CA GLN A 34 10.82 6.10 -8.55
C GLN A 34 10.52 4.84 -9.39
N HIS A 35 9.82 3.87 -8.80
CA HIS A 35 9.44 2.62 -9.45
C HIS A 35 8.03 2.66 -10.09
N SER A 36 7.46 3.87 -10.25
CA SER A 36 6.18 4.11 -10.92
C SER A 36 4.96 3.42 -10.27
N PHE A 37 4.98 3.26 -8.95
CA PHE A 37 3.83 2.74 -8.22
C PHE A 37 3.52 3.59 -6.98
N ASN A 38 2.27 3.48 -6.50
CA ASN A 38 1.83 4.19 -5.32
C ASN A 38 1.26 3.22 -4.30
N VAL A 39 1.43 3.55 -3.03
CA VAL A 39 0.99 2.73 -1.91
C VAL A 39 0.22 3.58 -0.91
N SER A 40 -0.63 2.92 -0.13
CA SER A 40 -1.47 3.54 0.88
C SER A 40 -1.40 2.74 2.18
N ARG A 41 -1.51 3.44 3.32
CA ARG A 41 -1.57 2.81 4.64
C ARG A 41 -2.78 1.87 4.70
N LYS A 42 -2.56 0.63 5.15
CA LYS A 42 -3.61 -0.40 5.19
C LYS A 42 -3.69 -1.16 6.49
N LEU A 43 -2.56 -1.36 7.18
CA LEU A 43 -2.49 -2.08 8.44
C LEU A 43 -1.69 -1.27 9.44
N VAL A 44 -2.12 -1.34 10.70
CA VAL A 44 -1.39 -0.81 11.84
C VAL A 44 -1.38 -1.91 12.88
N VAL A 45 -0.20 -2.32 13.31
CA VAL A 45 -0.04 -3.23 14.45
C VAL A 45 0.52 -2.40 15.60
N LYS A 46 -0.10 -2.56 16.77
CA LYS A 46 0.29 -1.88 17.98
C LYS A 46 0.70 -2.90 19.05
N ASP A 47 1.60 -2.50 19.93
CA ASP A 47 1.93 -3.27 21.14
C ASP A 47 0.87 -3.11 22.24
N ALA A 48 1.12 -3.73 23.40
CA ALA A 48 0.23 -3.69 24.56
C ALA A 48 0.07 -2.26 25.13
N GLU A 49 1.10 -1.43 25.00
CA GLU A 49 1.10 -0.02 25.41
C GLU A 49 0.45 0.91 24.37
N GLY A 50 0.03 0.38 23.22
CA GLY A 50 -0.64 1.13 22.15
C GLY A 50 0.29 1.85 21.17
N ARG A 51 1.60 1.61 21.25
CA ARG A 51 2.63 2.13 20.34
C ARG A 51 2.63 1.35 19.04
N VAL A 52 2.93 2.02 17.93
CA VAL A 52 2.92 1.39 16.61
C VAL A 52 4.22 0.60 16.41
N VAL A 53 4.09 -0.71 16.27
CA VAL A 53 5.22 -1.63 16.02
C VAL A 53 5.33 -2.03 14.55
N GLU A 54 4.21 -2.04 13.82
CA GLU A 54 4.23 -2.23 12.37
C GLU A 54 3.26 -1.28 11.67
N ARG A 55 3.72 -0.69 10.57
CA ARG A 55 2.87 0.01 9.60
C ARG A 55 2.90 -0.73 8.27
N GLY A 56 1.75 -1.24 7.85
CA GLY A 56 1.60 -1.94 6.58
C GLY A 56 1.02 -1.07 5.49
N PHE A 57 1.64 -1.14 4.32
CA PHE A 57 1.28 -0.45 3.08
C PHE A 57 0.84 -1.45 2.02
N ALA A 58 -0.16 -1.07 1.24
CA ALA A 58 -0.60 -1.82 0.07
C ALA A 58 -0.68 -0.92 -1.16
N CYS A 59 -0.43 -1.48 -2.33
CA CYS A 59 -0.64 -0.79 -3.60
C CYS A 59 -2.05 -0.19 -3.68
N ASP A 60 -2.18 1.01 -4.25
CA ASP A 60 -3.47 1.67 -4.51
C ASP A 60 -4.42 0.83 -5.38
N ARG A 61 -3.85 -0.05 -6.22
CA ARG A 61 -4.59 -1.02 -7.04
C ARG A 61 -4.79 -2.38 -6.36
N ALA A 62 -4.49 -2.50 -5.07
CA ALA A 62 -4.78 -3.71 -4.30
C ALA A 62 -6.29 -3.90 -4.12
N GLY A 63 -6.70 -5.16 -3.92
CA GLY A 63 -8.10 -5.52 -3.71
C GLY A 63 -8.83 -5.95 -4.97
N ARG A 64 -10.09 -6.35 -4.81
CA ARG A 64 -10.89 -6.90 -5.91
C ARG A 64 -11.40 -5.77 -6.81
N PRO A 65 -11.41 -5.95 -8.14
CA PRO A 65 -12.13 -5.07 -9.04
C PRO A 65 -13.59 -4.93 -8.58
N LYS A 66 -14.16 -3.73 -8.74
CA LYS A 66 -15.56 -3.50 -8.40
C LYS A 66 -16.44 -4.40 -9.26
N ASN A 67 -17.34 -5.17 -8.64
CA ASN A 67 -18.34 -5.91 -9.39
C ASN A 67 -19.39 -4.93 -9.92
N THR A 68 -19.47 -4.79 -11.24
CA THR A 68 -20.42 -3.90 -11.94
C THR A 68 -21.56 -4.66 -12.60
N ARG A 69 -21.65 -5.98 -12.41
CA ARG A 69 -22.60 -6.85 -13.14
C ARG A 69 -24.06 -6.54 -12.83
N SER A 70 -24.37 -6.05 -11.62
CA SER A 70 -25.72 -5.69 -11.18
C SER A 70 -26.06 -4.20 -11.36
N LEU A 71 -25.21 -3.41 -12.02
CA LEU A 71 -25.49 -1.99 -12.25
C LEU A 71 -26.45 -1.82 -13.43
N SER A 72 -27.49 -1.02 -13.22
CA SER A 72 -28.42 -0.57 -14.26
C SER A 72 -27.69 0.36 -15.26
N ASP A 73 -28.22 0.51 -16.48
CA ASP A 73 -27.60 1.37 -17.49
C ASP A 73 -27.56 2.86 -17.07
N ALA A 74 -28.53 3.31 -16.27
CA ALA A 74 -28.52 4.65 -15.66
C ALA A 74 -27.41 4.81 -14.61
N ASP A 75 -27.11 3.76 -13.83
CA ASP A 75 -26.02 3.76 -12.84
C ASP A 75 -24.64 3.54 -13.47
N ARG A 76 -24.58 3.06 -14.72
CA ARG A 76 -23.34 2.99 -15.51
C ARG A 76 -22.89 4.37 -15.98
N THR A 77 -23.83 5.30 -16.16
CA THR A 77 -23.57 6.67 -16.61
C THR A 77 -23.12 7.57 -15.45
N ARG A 78 -21.87 7.34 -15.01
CA ARG A 78 -20.95 8.23 -14.23
C ARG A 78 -20.82 8.01 -12.72
N LYS A 79 -19.58 7.75 -12.31
CA LYS A 79 -18.67 8.71 -11.62
C LYS A 79 -17.26 8.43 -12.16
N MET A 80 -16.47 9.44 -12.53
CA MET A 80 -15.07 9.29 -13.03
C MET A 80 -14.09 8.60 -12.04
N ARG A 81 -14.60 7.97 -10.98
CA ARG A 81 -13.87 7.31 -9.92
C ARG A 81 -14.24 5.82 -9.88
N GLY A 82 -13.96 5.11 -10.97
CA GLY A 82 -13.93 3.65 -10.94
C GLY A 82 -12.85 3.18 -9.96
N SER A 83 -13.10 2.11 -9.21
CA SER A 83 -12.04 1.47 -8.43
C SER A 83 -10.92 1.04 -9.39
N LYS A 84 -9.70 1.54 -9.18
CA LYS A 84 -8.51 1.11 -9.94
C LYS A 84 -7.94 -0.21 -9.40
N ALA A 85 -8.63 -0.87 -8.46
CA ALA A 85 -8.21 -2.15 -7.90
C ALA A 85 -8.21 -3.23 -8.98
N ILE A 86 -7.05 -3.81 -9.25
CA ILE A 86 -6.85 -4.89 -10.23
C ILE A 86 -6.42 -6.20 -9.58
N GLY A 87 -6.38 -6.25 -8.25
CA GLY A 87 -5.85 -7.38 -7.49
C GLY A 87 -4.32 -7.35 -7.35
N CYS A 88 -3.70 -6.17 -7.26
CA CYS A 88 -2.26 -6.10 -7.01
C CYS A 88 -1.93 -6.74 -5.64
N PRO A 89 -1.01 -7.72 -5.58
CA PRO A 89 -0.63 -8.39 -4.33
C PRO A 89 0.45 -7.64 -3.54
N MET A 90 1.04 -6.58 -4.11
CA MET A 90 2.20 -5.89 -3.52
C MET A 90 1.86 -5.26 -2.17
N ARG A 91 2.71 -5.55 -1.18
CA ARG A 91 2.66 -5.03 0.18
C ARG A 91 4.06 -4.71 0.65
N ILE A 92 4.19 -3.63 1.41
CA ILE A 92 5.44 -3.23 2.07
C ILE A 92 5.08 -2.97 3.54
N LYS A 93 5.98 -3.27 4.46
CA LYS A 93 5.80 -2.96 5.87
C LYS A 93 7.01 -2.20 6.39
N ILE A 94 6.75 -1.24 7.26
CA ILE A 94 7.75 -0.63 8.15
C ILE A 94 7.56 -1.30 9.51
N VAL A 95 8.67 -1.75 10.10
CA VAL A 95 8.68 -2.48 11.38
C VAL A 95 9.64 -1.78 12.32
N ALA A 96 9.21 -1.56 13.56
CA ALA A 96 10.08 -1.03 14.61
C ALA A 96 11.15 -2.08 14.98
N LEU A 97 12.42 -1.68 14.96
CA LEU A 97 13.54 -2.59 15.28
C LEU A 97 13.68 -2.87 16.78
N SER A 98 13.22 -1.94 17.62
CA SER A 98 13.29 -2.01 19.07
C SER A 98 11.95 -1.58 19.66
N LEU A 99 11.36 -2.41 20.53
CA LEU A 99 10.17 -2.07 21.33
C LEU A 99 10.47 -0.96 22.37
N CYS A 100 11.75 -0.62 22.54
CA CYS A 100 12.27 0.26 23.59
C CYS A 100 12.76 1.62 23.10
N ASP A 101 12.83 1.91 21.79
CA ASP A 101 13.24 3.24 21.32
C ASP A 101 12.01 4.12 21.08
N PRO A 102 11.72 5.05 22.02
CA PRO A 102 10.49 5.80 22.04
C PRO A 102 10.67 7.06 21.18
N VAL A 103 10.50 6.93 19.86
CA VAL A 103 10.20 8.11 19.05
C VAL A 103 8.76 7.98 18.57
N GLY A 104 7.86 8.18 19.54
CA GLY A 104 6.48 8.56 19.29
C GLY A 104 6.35 10.09 19.29
N PRO A 105 5.29 10.63 18.66
CA PRO A 105 5.11 12.05 18.30
C PRO A 105 5.07 13.01 19.49
#